data_AF-A0A2T5JTJ3-F1
#
_entry.id   AF-A0A2T5JTJ3-F1
#
_cell.length_a   1.000
_cell.length_b   1.000
_cell.length_c   1.000
_cell.angle_alpha   90.00
_cell.angle_beta   90.00
_cell.angle_gamma   90.00
#
_symmetry.space_group_name_H-M   'P 1'
#
loop_
_entity.id
_entity.type
_entity.pdbx_description
1 polymer ?
#
loop_
_entity_poly.entity_id
_entity_poly.type
_entity_poly.pdbx_seq_one_letter_code
_entity_poly.pdbx_strand_id
1 'polypeptide(L)'
;MDATEYRMAAEAGCPVAQRAALALACRSKDLHWSTADGLAPGTSCLSVHRAGRPVVTLYDSLAMIELIEDLHPDQPLHPADPEERASHRALMALALRGQQRLALVTRAAESGDYDIAMHFLSKVLHRIEAALPATDHASRPSNLDIVLAPLLWRILVLDRAFGSYIGISLLRCKARARWLLGQPEIGRHLNDAAAEAYIASVARRGAVIAARHGLPYWMRALGPEGGEKRLAKPRPVKWTVQRPV
;
A
#
# COMPACT_ATOMS: atom_id res chain seq x y z
N MET A 1 -16.63 23.34 17.63
CA MET A 1 -15.60 22.38 17.18
C MET A 1 -14.72 23.12 16.21
N ASP A 2 -13.42 23.24 16.48
CA ASP A 2 -12.50 23.83 15.51
C ASP A 2 -12.48 22.98 14.25
N ALA A 3 -12.92 23.56 13.13
CA ALA A 3 -12.84 22.90 11.83
C ALA A 3 -11.35 22.65 11.51
N THR A 4 -10.95 21.38 11.51
CA THR A 4 -9.63 20.95 11.07
C THR A 4 -9.73 20.55 9.61
N GLU A 5 -8.96 21.21 8.76
CA GLU A 5 -8.93 20.92 7.32
C GLU A 5 -7.61 20.23 6.97
N TYR A 6 -7.71 19.13 6.21
CA TYR A 6 -6.58 18.35 5.74
C TYR A 6 -6.42 18.56 4.23
N ARG A 7 -5.25 19.02 3.79
CA ARG A 7 -4.92 19.22 2.38
C ARG A 7 -3.75 18.33 1.97
N MET A 8 -3.92 17.56 0.90
CA MET A 8 -2.89 16.68 0.36
C MET A 8 -2.44 17.16 -1.02
N ALA A 9 -1.13 17.36 -1.16
CA ALA A 9 -0.49 17.55 -2.46
C ALA A 9 0.34 16.31 -2.78
N ALA A 10 -0.02 15.58 -3.84
CA ALA A 10 0.68 14.39 -4.29
C ALA A 10 0.32 14.02 -5.73
N GLU A 11 1.17 13.23 -6.37
CA GLU A 11 0.84 12.58 -7.64
C GLU A 11 -0.30 11.57 -7.46
N ALA A 12 -1.12 11.42 -8.51
CA ALA A 12 -2.20 10.44 -8.54
C ALA A 12 -1.67 9.02 -8.29
N GLY A 13 -2.32 8.29 -7.38
CA GLY A 13 -1.91 6.94 -7.00
C GLY A 13 -0.65 6.87 -6.14
N CYS A 14 -0.19 7.98 -5.54
CA CYS A 14 0.90 7.97 -4.57
C CYS A 14 0.51 7.16 -3.32
N PRO A 15 1.33 6.17 -2.89
CA PRO A 15 1.03 5.37 -1.70
C PRO A 15 1.05 6.19 -0.40
N VAL A 16 1.83 7.28 -0.33
CA VAL A 16 1.85 8.18 0.84
C VAL A 16 0.50 8.86 1.00
N ALA A 17 0.01 9.47 -0.09
CA ALA A 17 -1.30 10.13 -0.13
C ALA A 17 -2.45 9.15 0.17
N GLN A 18 -2.37 7.93 -0.36
CA GLN A 18 -3.35 6.89 -0.07
C GLN A 18 -3.41 6.57 1.43
N ARG A 19 -2.29 6.43 2.14
CA ARG A 19 -2.32 6.17 3.59
C ARG A 19 -3.00 7.29 4.36
N ALA A 20 -2.68 8.54 4.07
CA ALA A 20 -3.33 9.69 4.70
C ALA A 20 -4.84 9.71 4.43
N ALA A 21 -5.24 9.50 3.17
CA ALA A 21 -6.64 9.41 2.78
C ALA A 21 -7.39 8.28 3.49
N LEU A 22 -6.77 7.10 3.60
CA LEU A 22 -7.35 5.94 4.30
C LEU A 22 -7.47 6.20 5.81
N ALA A 23 -6.46 6.81 6.44
CA ALA A 23 -6.52 7.17 7.86
C ALA A 23 -7.64 8.15 8.17
N LEU A 24 -7.84 9.15 7.31
CA LEU A 24 -8.95 10.11 7.45
C LEU A 24 -10.30 9.43 7.16
N ALA A 25 -10.38 8.59 6.13
CA ALA A 25 -11.61 7.87 5.78
C ALA A 25 -12.10 6.94 6.92
N CYS A 26 -11.18 6.21 7.56
CA CYS A 26 -11.49 5.37 8.74
C CYS A 26 -12.00 6.16 9.94
N ARG A 27 -11.85 7.50 9.95
CA ARG A 27 -12.37 8.42 10.97
C ARG A 27 -13.50 9.32 10.47
N SER A 28 -14.04 8.99 9.28
CA SER A 28 -15.06 9.78 8.58
C SER A 28 -14.66 11.25 8.41
N LYS A 29 -13.38 11.50 8.09
CA LYS A 29 -12.84 12.82 7.80
C LYS A 29 -12.52 12.97 6.32
N ASP A 30 -12.72 14.18 5.83
CA ASP A 30 -12.43 14.53 4.45
C ASP A 30 -10.97 14.91 4.26
N LEU A 31 -10.46 14.60 3.06
CA LEU A 31 -9.17 15.03 2.58
C LEU A 31 -9.36 15.85 1.31
N HIS A 32 -8.92 17.10 1.35
CA HIS A 32 -8.93 17.97 0.20
C HIS A 32 -7.65 17.77 -0.61
N TRP A 33 -7.79 17.53 -1.91
CA TRP A 33 -6.65 17.43 -2.81
C TRP A 33 -6.29 18.81 -3.32
N SER A 34 -5.02 19.19 -3.16
CA SER A 34 -4.45 20.39 -3.77
C SER A 34 -3.53 20.00 -4.93
N THR A 35 -3.29 20.93 -5.84
CA THR A 35 -2.29 20.73 -6.88
C THR A 35 -0.91 20.54 -6.24
N ALA A 36 -0.07 19.71 -6.86
CA ALA A 36 1.31 19.49 -6.43
C ALA A 36 2.25 20.60 -6.92
N ASP A 37 1.72 21.79 -7.21
CA ASP A 37 2.47 22.89 -7.82
C ASP A 37 3.58 23.35 -6.87
N GLY A 38 4.81 23.41 -7.40
CA GLY A 38 6.00 23.77 -6.62
C GLY A 38 6.59 22.66 -5.76
N LEU A 39 5.97 21.46 -5.71
CA LEU A 39 6.63 20.29 -5.12
C LEU A 39 7.64 19.69 -6.10
N ALA A 40 8.79 19.26 -5.58
CA ALA A 40 9.73 18.48 -6.37
C ALA A 40 9.07 17.17 -6.82
N PRO A 41 9.34 16.67 -8.05
CA PRO A 41 8.78 15.42 -8.56
C PRO A 41 8.92 14.25 -7.57
N GLY A 42 7.86 13.46 -7.40
CA GLY A 42 7.83 12.37 -6.43
C GLY A 42 7.70 12.78 -4.96
N THR A 43 7.56 14.07 -4.65
CA THR A 43 7.28 14.56 -3.29
C THR A 43 5.78 14.55 -3.01
N SER A 44 5.41 14.31 -1.76
CA SER A 44 4.03 14.37 -1.30
C SER A 44 4.00 15.03 0.07
N CYS A 45 3.02 15.89 0.32
CA CYS A 45 2.85 16.52 1.62
C CYS A 45 1.40 16.60 2.07
N LEU A 46 1.22 16.61 3.38
CA LEU A 46 -0.03 16.83 4.08
C LEU A 46 0.09 18.15 4.83
N SER A 47 -0.83 19.07 4.57
CA SER A 47 -0.98 20.32 5.31
C SER A 47 -2.22 20.24 6.18
N VAL A 48 -2.07 20.55 7.46
CA VAL A 48 -3.17 20.59 8.44
C VAL A 48 -3.43 22.03 8.84
N HIS A 49 -4.66 22.49 8.58
CA HIS A 49 -5.12 23.84 8.90
C HIS A 49 -6.09 23.79 10.08
N ARG A 50 -5.81 24.59 11.11
CA ARG A 50 -6.65 24.72 12.32
C ARG A 50 -6.76 26.19 12.71
N ALA A 51 -7.94 26.60 13.15
CA ALA A 51 -8.18 27.97 13.59
C ALA A 51 -7.21 28.37 14.72
N GLY A 52 -6.60 29.56 14.59
CA GLY A 52 -5.68 30.10 15.60
C GLY A 52 -4.37 29.33 15.78
N ARG A 53 -4.02 28.38 14.89
CA ARG A 53 -2.77 27.62 14.95
C ARG A 53 -1.97 27.74 13.64
N PRO A 54 -0.63 27.65 13.71
CA PRO A 54 0.19 27.61 12.51
C PRO A 54 -0.15 26.37 11.67
N VAL A 55 -0.08 26.52 10.35
CA VAL A 55 -0.23 25.39 9.43
C VAL A 55 0.93 24.43 9.62
N VAL A 56 0.61 23.15 9.83
CA VAL A 56 1.61 22.09 9.94
C VAL A 56 1.68 21.36 8.62
N THR A 57 2.87 21.34 8.00
CA THR A 57 3.14 20.63 6.75
C THR A 57 4.10 19.47 7.00
N LEU A 58 3.67 18.26 6.68
CA LEU A 58 4.46 17.04 6.84
C LEU A 58 4.77 16.43 5.48
N TYR A 59 5.97 15.84 5.37
CA TYR A 59 6.43 15.09 4.19
C TYR A 59 6.66 13.61 4.48
N ASP A 60 6.90 13.27 5.76
CA ASP A 60 7.08 11.88 6.18
C ASP A 60 5.73 11.17 6.33
N SER A 61 5.61 10.02 5.67
CA SER A 61 4.36 9.26 5.62
C SER A 61 3.93 8.71 6.97
N LEU A 62 4.85 8.40 7.90
CA LEU A 62 4.47 7.91 9.23
C LEU A 62 4.11 9.07 10.15
N ALA A 63 4.85 10.17 10.09
CA ALA A 63 4.51 11.40 10.82
C ALA A 63 3.11 11.90 10.45
N MET A 64 2.70 11.80 9.17
CA MET A 64 1.33 12.10 8.75
C MET A 64 0.29 11.26 9.49
N ILE A 65 0.52 9.95 9.59
CA ILE A 65 -0.42 9.01 10.23
C ILE A 65 -0.47 9.22 11.74
N GLU A 66 0.69 9.42 12.38
CA GLU A 66 0.75 9.71 13.82
C GLU A 66 0.09 11.07 14.13
N LEU A 67 0.30 12.12 13.32
CA LEU A 67 -0.40 13.38 13.52
C LEU A 67 -1.91 13.23 13.36
N ILE A 68 -2.38 12.46 12.37
CA ILE A 68 -3.81 12.18 12.19
C ILE A 68 -4.36 11.40 13.40
N GLU A 69 -3.61 10.46 13.98
CA GLU A 69 -3.99 9.78 15.23
C GLU A 69 -4.14 10.78 16.38
N ASP A 70 -3.12 11.61 16.62
CA ASP A 70 -3.08 12.55 17.74
C ASP A 70 -4.20 13.62 17.66
N LEU A 71 -4.63 13.96 16.44
CA LEU A 71 -5.73 14.91 16.21
C LEU A 71 -7.13 14.29 16.41
N HIS A 72 -7.23 12.97 16.62
CA HIS A 72 -8.49 12.26 16.80
C HIS A 72 -8.44 11.24 17.96
N PRO A 73 -8.22 11.71 19.20
CA PRO A 73 -8.11 10.84 20.36
C PRO A 73 -9.38 10.00 20.63
N ASP A 74 -10.55 10.49 20.19
CA ASP A 74 -11.83 9.78 20.35
C ASP A 74 -12.04 8.64 19.35
N GLN A 75 -11.16 8.51 18.35
CA GLN A 75 -11.20 7.48 17.32
C GLN A 75 -9.80 6.86 17.11
N PRO A 76 -9.26 6.18 18.15
CA PRO A 76 -7.92 5.63 18.10
C PRO A 76 -7.87 4.47 17.10
N LEU A 77 -6.83 4.46 16.26
CA LEU A 77 -6.51 3.34 15.37
C LEU A 77 -5.18 2.68 15.76
N HIS A 78 -4.44 3.27 16.70
CA HIS A 78 -3.37 2.57 17.40
C HIS A 78 -3.92 1.72 18.56
N PRO A 79 -3.27 0.60 18.87
CA PRO A 79 -3.53 -0.13 20.10
C PRO A 79 -3.26 0.75 21.33
N ALA A 80 -4.11 0.60 22.35
CA ALA A 80 -3.94 1.27 23.63
C ALA A 80 -2.69 0.77 24.36
N ASP A 81 -2.40 -0.53 24.27
CA ASP A 81 -1.21 -1.13 24.88
C ASP A 81 0.10 -0.58 24.25
N PRO A 82 1.05 -0.06 25.04
CA PRO A 82 2.29 0.49 24.52
C PRO A 82 3.18 -0.53 23.79
N GLU A 83 3.22 -1.79 24.22
CA GLU A 83 4.06 -2.82 23.61
C GLU A 83 3.51 -3.25 22.25
N GLU A 84 2.20 -3.43 22.17
CA GLU A 84 1.48 -3.69 20.91
C GLU A 84 1.65 -2.51 19.95
N ARG A 85 1.54 -1.27 20.44
CA ARG A 85 1.75 -0.06 19.63
C ARG A 85 3.18 0.05 19.12
N ALA A 86 4.18 -0.27 19.94
CA ALA A 86 5.58 -0.33 19.51
C ALA A 86 5.78 -1.38 18.40
N SER A 87 5.16 -2.55 18.56
CA SER A 87 5.16 -3.61 17.55
C SER A 87 4.49 -3.18 16.24
N HIS A 88 3.35 -2.48 16.32
CA HIS A 88 2.67 -1.88 15.17
C HIS A 88 3.58 -0.90 14.42
N ARG A 89 4.26 0.02 15.14
CA ARG A 89 5.18 0.97 14.52
C ARG A 89 6.36 0.29 13.82
N ALA A 90 6.93 -0.75 14.43
CA ALA A 90 7.99 -1.53 13.80
C ALA A 90 7.53 -2.17 12.48
N LEU A 91 6.30 -2.73 12.45
CA LEU A 91 5.72 -3.30 11.25
C LEU A 91 5.32 -2.24 10.20
N MET A 92 4.82 -1.09 10.62
CA MET A 92 4.56 0.06 9.75
C MET A 92 5.85 0.48 9.03
N ALA A 93 6.97 0.62 9.75
CA ALA A 93 8.27 0.92 9.14
C ALA A 93 8.72 -0.15 8.13
N LEU A 94 8.46 -1.43 8.44
CA LEU A 94 8.75 -2.52 7.52
C LEU A 94 7.87 -2.47 6.25
N ALA A 95 6.59 -2.10 6.39
CA ALA A 95 5.68 -1.90 5.27
C ALA A 95 6.11 -0.71 4.38
N LEU A 96 6.61 0.38 4.94
CA LEU A 96 7.20 1.47 4.15
C LEU A 96 8.41 1.00 3.35
N ARG A 97 9.30 0.21 3.98
CA ARG A 97 10.42 -0.41 3.29
C ARG A 97 9.95 -1.34 2.17
N GLY A 98 8.89 -2.11 2.40
CA GLY A 98 8.26 -2.95 1.38
C GLY A 98 7.76 -2.13 0.19
N GLN A 99 7.08 -1.01 0.46
CA GLN A 99 6.62 -0.08 -0.58
C GLN A 99 7.76 0.53 -1.38
N GLN A 100 8.88 0.90 -0.74
CA GLN A 100 10.07 1.40 -1.41
C GLN A 100 10.69 0.32 -2.32
N ARG A 101 10.78 -0.94 -1.86
CA ARG A 101 11.27 -2.05 -2.68
C ARG A 101 10.35 -2.34 -3.85
N LEU A 102 9.03 -2.29 -3.64
CA LEU A 102 8.05 -2.46 -4.71
C LEU A 102 8.18 -1.34 -5.77
N ALA A 103 8.48 -0.11 -5.36
CA ALA A 103 8.72 0.97 -6.30
C ALA A 103 9.91 0.67 -7.23
N LEU A 104 10.98 0.05 -6.73
CA LEU A 104 12.13 -0.38 -7.56
C LEU A 104 11.70 -1.46 -8.56
N VAL A 105 10.95 -2.47 -8.11
CA VAL A 105 10.41 -3.53 -8.99
C VAL A 105 9.58 -2.93 -10.13
N THR A 106 8.72 -1.96 -9.83
CA THR A 106 7.86 -1.31 -10.84
C THR A 106 8.52 -0.19 -11.65
N ARG A 107 9.83 0.00 -11.49
CA ARG A 107 10.64 0.98 -12.24
C ARG A 107 11.82 0.33 -12.97
N ALA A 108 12.20 -0.90 -12.62
CA ALA A 108 13.28 -1.62 -13.26
C ALA A 108 13.00 -1.74 -14.77
N ALA A 109 13.89 -1.16 -15.57
CA ALA A 109 13.85 -1.22 -17.04
C ALA A 109 14.68 -2.41 -17.59
N GLU A 110 15.56 -2.98 -16.75
CA GLU A 110 16.43 -4.10 -17.10
C GLU A 110 16.14 -5.32 -16.22
N SER A 111 16.36 -6.52 -16.78
CA SER A 111 16.07 -7.78 -16.10
C SER A 111 16.95 -8.00 -14.86
N GLY A 112 18.23 -7.61 -14.91
CA GLY A 112 19.15 -7.71 -13.77
C GLY A 112 18.69 -6.87 -12.57
N ASP A 113 18.33 -5.61 -12.82
CA ASP A 113 17.79 -4.72 -11.79
C ASP A 113 16.45 -5.23 -11.24
N TYR A 114 15.62 -5.79 -12.11
CA TYR A 114 14.34 -6.38 -11.71
C TYR A 114 14.56 -7.58 -10.77
N ASP A 115 15.47 -8.49 -11.09
CA ASP A 115 15.76 -9.67 -10.26
C ASP A 115 16.30 -9.26 -8.88
N ILE A 116 17.21 -8.28 -8.84
CA ILE A 116 17.74 -7.71 -7.59
C ILE A 116 16.61 -7.07 -6.77
N ALA A 117 15.76 -6.25 -7.41
CA ALA A 117 14.64 -5.59 -6.74
C ALA A 117 13.63 -6.60 -6.19
N MET A 118 13.32 -7.66 -6.96
CA MET A 118 12.43 -8.75 -6.57
C MET A 118 12.97 -9.53 -5.37
N HIS A 119 14.26 -9.86 -5.35
CA HIS A 119 14.89 -10.52 -4.22
C HIS A 119 14.77 -9.71 -2.93
N PHE A 120 15.08 -8.41 -2.98
CA PHE A 120 14.97 -7.54 -1.82
C PHE A 120 13.52 -7.28 -1.38
N LEU A 121 12.60 -7.19 -2.34
CA LEU A 121 11.17 -7.11 -2.03
C LEU A 121 10.71 -8.38 -1.32
N SER A 122 11.01 -9.56 -1.88
CA SER A 122 10.64 -10.86 -1.31
C SER A 122 11.12 -11.01 0.13
N LYS A 123 12.37 -10.65 0.43
CA LYS A 123 12.90 -10.67 1.81
C LYS A 123 12.10 -9.81 2.78
N VAL A 124 11.69 -8.61 2.36
CA VAL A 124 10.88 -7.73 3.22
C VAL A 124 9.48 -8.27 3.41
N LEU A 125 8.86 -8.78 2.35
CA LEU A 125 7.50 -9.35 2.40
C LEU A 125 7.43 -10.60 3.28
N HIS A 126 8.43 -11.48 3.23
CA HIS A 126 8.49 -12.65 4.13
C HIS A 126 8.61 -12.26 5.60
N ARG A 127 9.29 -11.14 5.91
CA ARG A 127 9.34 -10.62 7.28
C ARG A 127 7.98 -10.08 7.73
N ILE A 128 7.23 -9.42 6.84
CA ILE A 128 5.86 -8.96 7.12
C ILE A 128 4.96 -10.18 7.34
N GLU A 129 5.00 -11.15 6.42
CA GLU A 129 4.23 -12.40 6.49
C GLU A 129 4.46 -13.14 7.81
N ALA A 130 5.71 -13.30 8.23
CA ALA A 130 6.06 -13.99 9.47
C ALA A 130 5.52 -13.28 10.71
N ALA A 131 5.46 -11.95 10.68
CA ALA A 131 5.04 -11.13 11.81
C ALA A 131 3.52 -10.88 11.89
N LEU A 132 2.78 -11.12 10.80
CA LEU A 132 1.31 -11.03 10.83
C LEU A 132 0.71 -12.23 11.55
N PRO A 133 -0.37 -12.05 12.35
CA PRO A 133 -1.09 -13.16 12.96
C PRO A 133 -1.79 -14.00 11.90
N ALA A 134 -2.03 -15.28 12.20
CA ALA A 134 -2.50 -16.27 11.22
C ALA A 134 -3.91 -15.98 10.68
N THR A 135 -4.86 -15.61 11.53
CA THR A 135 -6.28 -15.54 11.13
C THR A 135 -7.12 -14.54 11.91
N ASP A 136 -6.56 -13.85 12.92
CA ASP A 136 -7.36 -12.94 13.73
C ASP A 136 -7.32 -11.52 13.14
N HIS A 137 -8.47 -11.09 12.64
CA HIS A 137 -8.69 -9.74 12.13
C HIS A 137 -9.58 -9.00 13.12
N ALA A 138 -9.12 -7.84 13.56
CA ALA A 138 -9.95 -6.94 14.36
C ALA A 138 -11.22 -6.55 13.58
N SER A 139 -12.22 -6.02 14.29
CA SER A 139 -13.46 -5.53 13.67
C SER A 139 -13.25 -4.27 12.82
N ARG A 140 -12.15 -3.53 13.05
CA ARG A 140 -11.81 -2.29 12.34
C ARG A 140 -10.32 -2.25 11.94
N PRO A 141 -9.96 -1.56 10.85
CA PRO A 141 -8.57 -1.32 10.47
C PRO A 141 -7.80 -0.53 11.54
N SER A 142 -6.59 -0.98 11.86
CA SER A 142 -5.61 -0.22 12.65
C SER A 142 -4.73 0.68 11.77
N ASN A 143 -3.91 1.54 12.38
CA ASN A 143 -2.89 2.30 11.63
C ASN A 143 -1.89 1.38 10.91
N LEU A 144 -1.58 0.20 11.46
CA LEU A 144 -0.77 -0.80 10.76
C LEU A 144 -1.46 -1.27 9.48
N ASP A 145 -2.76 -1.57 9.56
CA ASP A 145 -3.55 -2.01 8.41
C ASP A 145 -3.64 -0.93 7.32
N ILE A 146 -3.83 0.33 7.72
CA ILE A 146 -3.83 1.50 6.82
C ILE A 146 -2.49 1.61 6.07
N VAL A 147 -1.36 1.43 6.77
CA VAL A 147 -0.04 1.52 6.17
C VAL A 147 0.25 0.33 5.23
N LEU A 148 -0.24 -0.86 5.57
CA LEU A 148 -0.10 -2.08 4.77
C LEU A 148 -0.99 -2.08 3.53
N ALA A 149 -2.22 -1.55 3.62
CA ALA A 149 -3.23 -1.69 2.56
C ALA A 149 -2.72 -1.30 1.17
N PRO A 150 -2.07 -0.13 0.96
CA PRO A 150 -1.55 0.27 -0.35
C PRO A 150 -0.46 -0.67 -0.90
N LEU A 151 0.38 -1.25 -0.04
CA LEU A 151 1.43 -2.19 -0.45
C LEU A 151 0.80 -3.51 -0.88
N LEU A 152 -0.04 -4.08 -0.03
CA LEU A 152 -0.67 -5.39 -0.26
C LEU A 152 -1.60 -5.35 -1.48
N TRP A 153 -2.38 -4.29 -1.62
CA TRP A 153 -3.24 -4.08 -2.78
C TRP A 153 -2.44 -4.03 -4.10
N ARG A 154 -1.33 -3.28 -4.15
CA ARG A 154 -0.48 -3.22 -5.35
C ARG A 154 0.09 -4.58 -5.72
N ILE A 155 0.51 -5.39 -4.74
CA ILE A 155 0.99 -6.76 -4.98
C ILE A 155 -0.11 -7.58 -5.66
N LEU A 156 -1.34 -7.54 -5.14
CA LEU A 156 -2.47 -8.24 -5.76
C LEU A 156 -2.76 -7.75 -7.18
N VAL A 157 -2.70 -6.43 -7.41
CA VAL A 157 -2.91 -5.83 -8.73
C VAL A 157 -1.84 -6.28 -9.72
N LEU A 158 -0.57 -6.26 -9.35
CA LEU A 158 0.55 -6.69 -10.21
C LEU A 158 0.48 -8.18 -10.51
N ASP A 159 0.22 -9.01 -9.49
CA ASP A 159 0.08 -10.46 -9.66
C ASP A 159 -1.03 -10.79 -10.65
N ARG A 160 -2.15 -10.06 -10.57
CA ARG A 160 -3.27 -10.25 -11.49
C ARG A 160 -3.01 -9.70 -12.89
N ALA A 161 -2.49 -8.49 -13.00
CA ALA A 161 -2.34 -7.80 -14.29
C ALA A 161 -1.21 -8.42 -15.12
N PHE A 162 -0.09 -8.71 -14.46
CA PHE A 162 1.16 -9.10 -15.11
C PHE A 162 1.57 -10.55 -14.85
N GLY A 163 0.91 -11.26 -13.94
CA GLY A 163 1.32 -12.61 -13.57
C GLY A 163 2.69 -12.59 -12.90
N SER A 164 2.93 -11.65 -11.97
CA SER A 164 4.22 -11.44 -11.32
C SER A 164 4.52 -12.40 -10.17
N TYR A 165 3.50 -13.06 -9.63
CA TYR A 165 3.57 -14.01 -8.51
C TYR A 165 4.35 -13.53 -7.28
N ILE A 166 4.43 -12.21 -7.06
CA ILE A 166 5.05 -11.59 -5.90
C ILE A 166 4.41 -12.11 -4.60
N GLY A 167 3.09 -12.32 -4.60
CA GLY A 167 2.33 -12.75 -3.44
C GLY A 167 2.18 -14.26 -3.27
N ILE A 168 2.92 -15.11 -4.02
CA ILE A 168 2.60 -16.55 -4.09
C ILE A 168 2.58 -17.26 -2.72
N SER A 169 3.52 -16.96 -1.84
CA SER A 169 3.66 -17.56 -0.50
C SER A 169 3.22 -16.68 0.66
N LEU A 170 2.65 -15.51 0.36
CA LEU A 170 2.28 -14.54 1.38
C LEU A 170 0.82 -14.78 1.82
N LEU A 171 0.54 -15.94 2.42
CA LEU A 171 -0.81 -16.38 2.75
C LEU A 171 -1.53 -15.42 3.70
N ARG A 172 -0.86 -15.01 4.80
CA ARG A 172 -1.40 -14.08 5.81
C ARG A 172 -1.54 -12.68 5.23
N CYS A 173 -0.56 -12.23 4.45
CA CYS A 173 -0.66 -10.96 3.73
C CYS A 173 -1.85 -10.96 2.75
N LYS A 174 -2.08 -12.05 2.01
CA LYS A 174 -3.21 -12.17 1.09
C LYS A 174 -4.55 -12.24 1.82
N ALA A 175 -4.63 -12.95 2.94
CA ALA A 175 -5.81 -12.96 3.79
C ALA A 175 -6.11 -11.55 4.31
N ARG A 176 -5.10 -10.89 4.89
CA ARG A 176 -5.18 -9.51 5.38
C ARG A 176 -5.59 -8.53 4.29
N ALA A 177 -5.03 -8.64 3.08
CA ALA A 177 -5.37 -7.79 1.94
C ALA A 177 -6.84 -7.94 1.52
N ARG A 178 -7.35 -9.18 1.47
CA ARG A 178 -8.76 -9.43 1.14
C ARG A 178 -9.69 -8.87 2.20
N TRP A 179 -9.37 -9.08 3.48
CA TRP A 179 -10.14 -8.49 4.57
C TRP A 179 -10.14 -6.96 4.49
N LEU A 180 -8.97 -6.34 4.27
CA LEU A 180 -8.85 -4.89 4.11
C LEU A 180 -9.68 -4.36 2.95
N LEU A 181 -9.62 -4.98 1.78
CA LEU A 181 -10.40 -4.55 0.61
C LEU A 181 -11.91 -4.74 0.79
N GLY A 182 -12.33 -5.60 1.72
CA GLY A 182 -13.73 -5.74 2.12
C GLY A 182 -14.23 -4.62 3.04
N GLN A 183 -13.33 -3.82 3.63
CA GLN A 183 -13.71 -2.67 4.47
C GLN A 183 -14.16 -1.51 3.58
N PRO A 184 -15.36 -0.92 3.77
CA PRO A 184 -15.88 0.14 2.91
C PRO A 184 -14.93 1.33 2.74
N GLU A 185 -14.29 1.76 3.83
CA GLU A 185 -13.38 2.91 3.87
C GLU A 185 -12.09 2.64 3.10
N ILE A 186 -11.67 1.38 2.99
CA ILE A 186 -10.47 0.99 2.24
C ILE A 186 -10.81 0.68 0.79
N GLY A 187 -11.82 -0.17 0.57
CA GLY A 187 -12.24 -0.64 -0.74
C GLY A 187 -12.66 0.49 -1.67
N ARG A 188 -13.28 1.55 -1.15
CA ARG A 188 -13.66 2.73 -1.96
C ARG A 188 -12.46 3.48 -2.53
N HIS A 189 -11.31 3.47 -1.84
CA HIS A 189 -10.09 4.17 -2.26
C HIS A 189 -9.14 3.25 -3.06
N LEU A 190 -9.15 1.95 -2.80
CA LEU A 190 -8.31 0.94 -3.45
C LEU A 190 -9.15 0.07 -4.42
N ASN A 191 -9.94 0.75 -5.26
CA ASN A 191 -10.90 0.13 -6.18
C ASN A 191 -10.29 -0.20 -7.56
N ASP A 192 -11.13 -0.68 -8.48
CA ASP A 192 -10.74 -1.05 -9.84
C ASP A 192 -10.22 0.13 -10.66
N ALA A 193 -10.84 1.31 -10.56
CA ALA A 193 -10.36 2.51 -11.25
C ALA A 193 -8.95 2.92 -10.77
N ALA A 194 -8.70 2.81 -9.45
CA ALA A 194 -7.37 3.02 -8.90
C ALA A 194 -6.38 1.96 -9.41
N ALA A 195 -6.83 0.71 -9.60
CA ALA A 195 -5.99 -0.38 -10.09
C ALA A 195 -5.62 -0.16 -11.56
N GLU A 196 -6.58 0.24 -12.40
CA GLU A 196 -6.37 0.59 -13.80
C GLU A 196 -5.38 1.76 -13.94
N ALA A 197 -5.57 2.82 -13.17
CA ALA A 197 -4.65 3.96 -13.15
C ALA A 197 -3.23 3.56 -12.73
N TYR A 198 -3.11 2.67 -11.73
CA TYR A 198 -1.81 2.15 -11.29
C TYR A 198 -1.15 1.28 -12.36
N ILE A 199 -1.88 0.35 -12.97
CA ILE A 199 -1.39 -0.51 -14.07
C ILE A 199 -0.91 0.36 -15.24
N ALA A 200 -1.71 1.35 -15.64
CA ALA A 200 -1.35 2.27 -16.72
C ALA A 200 -0.07 3.07 -16.39
N SER A 201 0.11 3.48 -15.13
CA SER A 201 1.33 4.14 -14.67
C SER A 201 2.56 3.23 -14.77
N VAL A 202 2.44 1.95 -14.35
CA VAL A 202 3.54 0.98 -14.44
C VAL A 202 3.89 0.68 -15.89
N ALA A 203 2.89 0.47 -16.75
CA ALA A 203 3.10 0.22 -18.18
C ALA A 203 3.77 1.40 -18.89
N ARG A 204 3.35 2.64 -18.61
CA ARG A 204 3.92 3.86 -19.20
C ARG A 204 5.39 4.06 -18.88
N ARG A 205 5.84 3.58 -17.71
CA ARG A 205 7.25 3.64 -17.30
C ARG A 205 8.14 2.64 -18.05
N GLY A 206 7.56 1.73 -18.83
CA GLY A 206 8.32 0.69 -19.54
C GLY A 206 8.96 -0.34 -18.60
N ALA A 207 8.39 -0.53 -17.40
CA ALA A 207 8.94 -1.46 -16.43
C ALA A 207 8.91 -2.91 -16.96
N VAL A 208 9.97 -3.68 -16.69
CA VAL A 208 10.10 -5.08 -17.11
C VAL A 208 8.90 -5.92 -16.68
N ILE A 209 8.38 -5.66 -15.48
CA ILE A 209 7.18 -6.34 -14.95
C ILE A 209 5.95 -6.19 -15.87
N ALA A 210 5.83 -5.10 -16.62
CA ALA A 210 4.72 -4.86 -17.53
C ALA A 210 4.97 -5.44 -18.93
N ALA A 211 6.23 -5.70 -19.30
CA ALA A 211 6.60 -6.33 -20.56
C ALA A 211 6.33 -7.84 -20.46
N ARG A 212 5.13 -8.28 -20.85
CA ARG A 212 4.62 -9.67 -20.80
C ARG A 212 5.41 -10.73 -21.59
N HIS A 213 6.65 -10.49 -21.98
CA HIS A 213 7.39 -11.36 -22.88
C HIS A 213 8.41 -12.24 -22.16
N GLY A 214 8.01 -13.49 -21.89
CA GLY A 214 8.85 -14.66 -22.13
C GLY A 214 10.19 -14.77 -21.40
N LEU A 215 10.34 -14.23 -20.18
CA LEU A 215 11.55 -14.43 -19.38
C LEU A 215 11.30 -15.40 -18.22
N PRO A 216 11.77 -16.67 -18.32
CA PRO A 216 11.85 -17.61 -17.19
C PRO A 216 12.80 -17.16 -16.07
N TYR A 217 13.57 -16.09 -16.29
CA TYR A 217 14.71 -15.73 -15.44
C TYR A 217 14.32 -15.27 -14.04
N TRP A 218 13.22 -14.52 -13.90
CA TRP A 218 12.79 -14.01 -12.59
C TRP A 218 12.24 -15.09 -11.67
N MET A 219 11.85 -16.26 -12.20
CA MET A 219 11.41 -17.40 -11.38
C MET A 219 12.51 -17.88 -10.43
N ARG A 220 13.79 -17.71 -10.80
CA ARG A 220 14.93 -18.00 -9.92
C ARG A 220 14.96 -17.07 -8.71
N ALA A 221 14.54 -15.82 -8.86
CA ALA A 221 14.49 -14.84 -7.78
C ALA A 221 13.39 -15.12 -6.74
N LEU A 222 12.37 -15.92 -7.09
CA LEU A 222 11.38 -16.44 -6.14
C LEU A 222 11.88 -17.64 -5.31
N GLY A 223 13.08 -18.16 -5.59
CA GLY A 223 13.63 -19.31 -4.89
C GLY A 223 12.82 -20.60 -5.14
N PRO A 224 12.73 -21.53 -4.17
CA PRO A 224 12.13 -22.86 -4.36
C PRO A 224 10.64 -22.84 -4.73
N GLU A 225 9.97 -21.70 -4.56
CA GLU A 225 8.55 -21.54 -4.86
C GLU A 225 8.28 -21.11 -6.31
N GLY A 226 9.28 -20.57 -7.01
CA GLY A 226 9.16 -20.10 -8.39
C GLY A 226 9.25 -21.18 -9.46
N GLY A 227 9.40 -22.46 -9.11
CA GLY A 227 9.56 -23.51 -10.11
C GLY A 227 8.35 -23.62 -11.06
N GLU A 228 8.57 -23.63 -12.38
CA GLU A 228 7.52 -23.65 -13.41
C GLU A 228 6.41 -24.69 -13.16
N LYS A 229 6.76 -25.85 -12.61
CA LYS A 229 5.80 -26.93 -12.30
C LYS A 229 4.80 -26.59 -11.18
N ARG A 230 5.08 -25.57 -10.37
CA ARG A 230 4.26 -25.14 -9.23
C ARG A 230 3.40 -23.91 -9.53
N LEU A 231 3.66 -23.21 -10.63
CA LEU A 231 2.93 -22.02 -11.03
C LEU A 231 1.77 -22.40 -11.96
N ALA A 232 0.53 -22.30 -11.48
CA ALA A 232 -0.64 -22.40 -12.34
C ALA A 232 -0.67 -21.19 -13.29
N LYS A 233 -0.94 -21.41 -14.59
CA LYS A 233 -1.10 -20.31 -15.56
C LYS A 233 -2.13 -19.30 -15.02
N PRO A 234 -1.86 -17.98 -15.04
CA PRO A 234 -2.79 -17.00 -14.51
C PRO A 234 -4.06 -17.06 -15.35
N ARG A 235 -5.20 -17.39 -14.72
CA ARG A 235 -6.50 -17.21 -15.38
C ARG A 235 -6.87 -15.72 -15.32
N PRO A 236 -7.32 -15.10 -16.42
CA PRO A 236 -7.91 -13.78 -16.35
C PRO A 236 -9.21 -13.88 -15.53
N VAL A 237 -9.20 -13.32 -14.32
CA VAL A 237 -10.38 -13.23 -13.47
C VAL A 237 -11.10 -11.91 -13.76
N LYS A 238 -12.43 -11.89 -13.75
CA LYS A 238 -13.26 -10.67 -13.73
C LYS A 238 -13.44 -10.21 -12.28
N TRP A 239 -13.33 -8.91 -12.01
CA TRP A 239 -13.63 -8.37 -10.67
C TRP A 239 -15.15 -8.44 -10.49
N THR A 240 -15.65 -9.33 -9.65
CA THR A 240 -17.04 -9.28 -9.21
C THR A 240 -17.05 -8.58 -7.86
N VAL A 241 -17.22 -7.26 -7.86
CA VAL A 241 -17.60 -6.54 -6.64
C VAL A 241 -19.05 -6.93 -6.38
N GLN A 242 -19.31 -7.63 -5.27
CA GLN A 242 -20.68 -7.69 -4.77
C GLN A 242 -21.09 -6.25 -4.43
N ARG A 243 -21.98 -5.68 -5.24
CA ARG A 243 -22.65 -4.44 -4.86
C ARG A 243 -23.42 -4.75 -3.57
N PRO A 244 -23.30 -3.93 -2.51
CA PRO A 244 -24.21 -4.05 -1.38
C PRO A 244 -25.64 -3.85 -1.89
N VAL A 245 -26.53 -4.73 -1.44
CA VAL A 245 -27.98 -4.68 -1.67
C VAL A 245 -28.57 -3.49 -0.93
#